data_AF-A0AAV8ZTC7-F1
#
_entry.id   AF-A0AAV8ZTC7-F1
#
_cell.length_a   1.000
_cell.length_b   1.000
_cell.length_c   1.000
_cell.angle_alpha   90.00
_cell.angle_beta   90.00
_cell.angle_gamma   90.00
#
_symmetry.space_group_name_H-M   'P 1'
#
loop_
_entity.id
_entity.type
_entity.pdbx_description
1 polymer ?
#
loop_
_entity_poly.entity_id
_entity_poly.type
_entity_poly.pdbx_seq_one_letter_code
_entity_poly.pdbx_strand_id
1 'polypeptide(L)' 'MPMKPYKWGFKIFVLAGVSGFAYKFEIYADQEKFENLKDDEPNLGVTSNIVLRLARNILRMKNYKLYHDNYYTALSLMV' A
#
# COMPACT_ATOMS: atom_id res chain seq x y z
N MET A 1 -1.01 -9.20 -15.74
CA MET A 1 -1.70 -7.89 -15.77
C MET A 1 -2.16 -7.58 -17.20
N PRO A 2 -3.40 -7.92 -17.58
CA PRO A 2 -3.83 -7.92 -18.99
C PRO A 2 -3.96 -6.53 -19.62
N MET A 3 -4.28 -5.49 -18.84
CA MET A 3 -4.47 -4.10 -19.32
C MET A 3 -3.21 -3.23 -19.22
N LYS A 4 -2.03 -3.81 -18.95
CA LYS A 4 -0.77 -3.04 -18.92
C LYS A 4 -0.16 -2.99 -20.33
N PRO A 5 0.55 -1.89 -20.71
CA PRO A 5 1.22 -1.79 -22.00
C PRO A 5 2.16 -2.97 -22.28
N TYR A 6 2.88 -3.41 -21.23
CA TYR A 6 3.67 -4.63 -21.23
C TYR A 6 3.05 -5.65 -20.27
N LYS A 7 2.96 -6.91 -20.71
CA LYS A 7 2.32 -7.99 -19.95
C LYS A 7 3.21 -8.60 -18.87
N TRP A 8 4.51 -8.31 -18.90
CA TRP A 8 5.53 -8.79 -17.97
C TRP A 8 6.31 -7.63 -17.35
N GLY A 9 6.92 -7.88 -16.19
CA GLY A 9 7.73 -6.89 -15.45
C GLY A 9 7.58 -7.06 -13.95
N PHE A 10 8.34 -6.28 -13.19
CA PHE A 10 8.21 -6.23 -11.73
C PHE A 10 7.00 -5.38 -11.33
N LYS A 11 6.24 -5.87 -10.36
CA LYS A 11 5.17 -5.09 -9.72
C LYS A 11 5.74 -4.44 -8.46
N ILE A 12 5.47 -3.16 -8.29
CA ILE A 12 5.95 -2.36 -7.16
C ILE A 12 4.77 -1.56 -6.62
N PHE A 13 4.63 -1.49 -5.31
CA PHE A 13 3.71 -0.59 -4.63
C PHE A 13 4.46 0.67 -4.21
N VAL A 14 3.86 1.85 -4.38
CA VAL A 14 4.52 3.13 -4.15
C VAL A 14 3.62 4.05 -3.33
N LEU A 15 4.16 4.65 -2.29
CA LEU A 15 3.60 5.83 -1.63
C LEU A 15 4.22 7.07 -2.27
N ALA A 16 3.40 7.90 -2.89
CA ALA A 16 3.81 9.14 -3.53
C ALA A 16 2.96 10.32 -3.06
N GLY A 17 3.52 11.52 -3.16
CA GLY A 17 2.78 12.76 -2.89
C GLY A 17 2.30 13.46 -4.14
N VAL A 18 1.55 14.54 -3.93
CA VAL A 18 1.05 15.43 -4.99
C VAL A 18 2.15 16.09 -5.82
N SER A 19 3.37 16.18 -5.28
CA SER A 19 4.56 16.66 -5.97
C SER A 19 5.13 15.66 -6.99
N GLY A 20 4.62 14.42 -7.02
CA GLY A 20 5.16 13.34 -7.84
C GLY A 20 6.33 12.58 -7.21
N PHE A 21 6.82 13.00 -6.04
CA PHE A 21 7.88 12.29 -5.33
C PHE A 21 7.39 10.97 -4.73
N ALA A 22 8.15 9.90 -4.96
CA ALA A 22 7.97 8.60 -4.30
C ALA A 22 8.69 8.61 -2.95
N TYR A 23 7.93 8.55 -1.85
CA TYR A 23 8.46 8.56 -0.49
C TYR A 23 8.80 7.16 0.05
N LYS A 24 8.12 6.14 -0.47
CA LYS A 24 8.36 4.74 -0.08
C LYS A 24 7.90 3.82 -1.20
N PHE A 25 8.59 2.69 -1.39
CA PHE A 25 8.13 1.63 -2.27
C PHE A 25 8.36 0.26 -1.66
N GLU A 26 7.55 -0.71 -2.09
CA GLU A 26 7.67 -2.12 -1.73
C GLU A 26 7.58 -2.95 -3.03
N ILE A 27 8.55 -3.84 -3.24
CA ILE A 27 8.52 -4.76 -4.38
C ILE A 27 7.51 -5.86 -4.07
N TYR A 28 6.64 -6.17 -5.02
CA TYR A 28 5.77 -7.32 -4.93
C TYR A 28 6.62 -8.60 -5.04
N ALA A 29 6.83 -9.25 -3.90
CA ALA A 29 7.33 -10.61 -3.79
C ALA A 29 6.19 -11.48 -3.24
N ASP A 30 6.18 -12.77 -3.57
CA ASP A 30 5.05 -13.68 -3.32
C ASP A 30 4.56 -13.71 -1.85
N GLN A 31 3.34 -14.21 -1.67
CA GLN A 31 2.42 -13.94 -0.55
C GLN A 31 2.98 -14.10 0.87
N GLU A 32 3.99 -14.96 1.07
CA GLU A 32 4.56 -15.31 2.38
C GLU A 32 5.20 -14.12 3.13
N LYS A 33 5.57 -13.03 2.44
CA LYS A 33 6.22 -11.86 3.08
C LYS A 33 5.26 -10.73 3.48
N PHE A 34 3.95 -10.85 3.23
CA PHE A 34 3.01 -9.77 3.56
C PHE A 34 2.53 -9.76 5.02
N GLU A 35 3.01 -10.72 5.83
CA GLU A 35 2.76 -10.83 7.28
C GLU A 35 3.65 -9.93 8.14
N ASN A 36 4.42 -9.01 7.56
CA ASN A 36 5.23 -8.01 8.28
C ASN A 36 4.37 -6.89 8.93
N LEU A 37 3.26 -7.26 9.56
CA LEU A 37 2.52 -6.42 10.48
C LEU A 37 3.34 -6.25 11.76
N LYS A 38 3.19 -5.10 12.41
CA LYS A 38 3.71 -4.94 13.77
C LYS A 38 2.76 -5.61 14.76
N ASP A 39 3.25 -5.99 15.93
CA ASP A 39 2.43 -6.64 16.98
C ASP A 39 1.20 -5.81 17.40
N ASP A 40 1.25 -4.48 17.21
CA ASP A 40 0.17 -3.54 17.53
C ASP A 40 -0.79 -3.25 16.37
N GLU A 41 -0.57 -3.86 15.20
CA GLU A 41 -1.38 -3.61 14.00
C GLU A 41 -2.38 -4.74 13.73
N PRO A 42 -3.67 -4.41 13.50
CA PRO A 42 -4.65 -5.43 13.14
C PRO A 42 -4.35 -5.99 11.75
N ASN A 43 -4.61 -7.28 11.57
CA ASN A 43 -4.61 -7.88 10.24
C ASN A 43 -5.91 -7.51 9.52
N LEU A 44 -5.83 -6.60 8.54
CA LEU A 44 -6.97 -6.07 7.78
C LEU A 44 -7.17 -6.77 6.43
N GLY A 45 -6.43 -7.87 6.19
CA GLY A 45 -6.39 -8.59 4.91
C GLY A 45 -5.23 -8.15 4.02
N VAL A 46 -4.86 -9.01 3.06
CA VAL A 46 -3.61 -8.88 2.27
C VAL A 46 -3.47 -7.52 1.58
N THR A 47 -4.53 -7.04 0.92
CA THR A 47 -4.52 -5.77 0.18
C THR A 47 -4.46 -4.55 1.11
N SER A 48 -5.27 -4.55 2.17
CA SER A 48 -5.29 -3.48 3.18
C SER A 48 -3.98 -3.39 3.94
N ASN A 49 -3.35 -4.53 4.26
CA ASN A 49 -2.07 -4.56 4.96
C ASN A 49 -0.94 -3.94 4.12
N ILE A 50 -1.00 -4.05 2.78
CA ILE A 50 -0.05 -3.33 1.91
C ILE A 50 -0.19 -1.82 2.10
N VAL A 51 -1.42 -1.30 2.12
CA VAL A 51 -1.67 0.13 2.35
C VAL A 51 -1.19 0.54 3.73
N LEU A 52 -1.51 -0.23 4.77
CA LEU A 52 -1.11 0.02 6.15
C LEU A 52 0.42 0.16 6.26
N ARG A 53 1.18 -0.79 5.68
CA ARG A 53 2.65 -0.78 5.73
C ARG A 53 3.27 0.41 5.00
N LEU A 54 2.72 0.80 3.84
CA LEU A 54 3.19 1.99 3.13
C LEU A 54 2.87 3.26 3.92
N ALA A 55 1.66 3.36 4.47
CA ALA A 55 1.16 4.51 5.21
C ALA A 55 1.90 4.78 6.53
N ARG A 56 2.67 3.82 7.07
CA ARG A 56 3.55 4.03 8.24
C ARG A 56 4.52 5.23 8.06
N ASN A 57 4.87 5.60 6.83
CA ASN A 57 5.75 6.75 6.55
C ASN A 57 5.00 8.10 6.53
N ILE A 58 3.68 8.10 6.66
CA ILE A 58 2.87 9.32 6.69
C ILE A 58 2.87 9.86 8.13
N LEU A 59 3.20 11.14 8.30
CA LEU A 59 3.16 11.77 9.61
C LEU A 59 1.70 11.84 10.12
N ARG A 60 1.50 11.34 11.33
CA ARG A 60 0.21 11.38 12.01
C ARG A 60 -0.14 12.81 12.44
N MET A 61 -1.43 13.08 12.62
CA MET A 61 -1.96 14.37 13.11
C MET A 61 -1.63 15.58 12.23
N LYS A 62 -1.44 15.37 10.92
CA LYS A 62 -1.19 16.43 9.92
C LYS A 62 -2.30 16.60 8.88
N ASN A 63 -3.42 15.89 9.04
CA ASN A 63 -4.56 15.92 8.12
C ASN A 63 -4.19 15.58 6.65
N TYR A 64 -3.22 14.67 6.47
CA TYR A 64 -2.94 14.12 5.15
C TYR A 64 -4.08 13.20 4.72
N LYS A 65 -4.43 13.29 3.43
CA LYS A 65 -5.44 12.43 2.80
C LYS A 65 -4.71 11.37 1.99
N LEU A 66 -4.97 10.10 2.30
CA LEU A 66 -4.42 8.97 1.57
C LEU A 66 -5.43 8.53 0.51
N TYR A 67 -4.96 8.35 -0.72
CA TYR A 67 -5.76 7.89 -1.84
C TYR A 67 -5.17 6.58 -2.36
N HIS A 68 -6.04 5.62 -2.68
CA HIS A 68 -5.68 4.34 -3.25
C HIS A 68 -6.80 3.86 -4.19
N ASP A 69 -6.50 2.90 -5.06
CA ASP A 69 -7.48 2.36 -6.00
C ASP A 69 -8.54 1.47 -5.31
N ASN A 70 -9.52 1.02 -6.08
CA ASN A 70 -10.58 0.13 -5.61
C ASN A 70 -10.05 -1.23 -5.11
N TYR A 71 -8.98 -1.75 -5.70
CA TYR A 71 -8.40 -3.04 -5.33
C TYR A 71 -7.78 -3.01 -3.92
N TYR A 72 -7.28 -1.85 -3.50
CA TYR A 72 -6.74 -1.62 -2.16
C TYR A 72 -7.74 -0.99 -1.17
N THR A 73 -9.00 -0.81 -1.57
CA THR A 73 -10.04 -0.22 -0.70
C THR A 73 -10.85 -1.30 0.01
N ALA A 74 -10.93 -1.21 1.33
CA ALA A 74 -11.79 -2.07 2.16
C ALA A 74 -12.42 -1.26 3.29
N LEU A 75 -13.62 -1.66 3.74
CA LEU A 75 -14.31 -0.97 4.84
C LEU A 75 -13.48 -1.00 6.13
N SER A 76 -12.77 -2.10 6.39
CA SER A 76 -11.88 -2.26 7.54
C SER A 76 -10.69 -1.30 7.57
N LEU A 77 -10.35 -0.66 6.44
CA LEU A 77 -9.28 0.33 6.33
C LEU A 77 -9.78 1.78 6.54
N MET A 78 -11.10 2.00 6.45
CA MET A 78 -11.73 3.32 6.51
C MET A 78 -12.23 3.71 7.91
N VAL A 79 -11.99 2.84 8.91
CA VAL A 79 -12.46 2.98 10.30
C VAL A 79 -11.35 3.50 11.20
#